data_AF-A0A7V8Z1C7-F1
#
_entry.id   AF-A0A7V8Z1C7-F1
#
_cell.length_a   1.000
_cell.length_b   1.000
_cell.length_c   1.000
_cell.angle_alpha   90.00
_cell.angle_beta   90.00
_cell.angle_gamma   90.00
#
_symmetry.space_group_name_H-M   'P 1'
#
loop_
_entity.id
_entity.type
_entity.pdbx_description
1 polymer ?
#
loop_
_entity_poly.entity_id
_entity_poly.type
_entity_poly.pdbx_seq_one_letter_code
_entity_poly.pdbx_strand_id
1 'polypeptide(L)'
;MNEYLQPTEFLNFNDPTVREFAELHAAGAKTDIEKAVNLYYAVRDGFQYDPYVLDLRREGLRASRLLTKTRGYCVEKAILLAASARAAGVPSRLSFYIVRNHI
;
A
#
# COMPACT_ATOMS: atom_id res chain seq x y z
N MET A 1 0.49 16.76 10.92
CA MET A 1 1.29 15.89 10.02
C MET A 1 1.61 14.54 10.62
N ASN A 2 1.95 14.43 11.91
CA ASN A 2 2.30 13.14 12.55
C ASN A 2 1.22 12.05 12.42
N GLU A 3 -0.07 12.40 12.42
CA GLU A 3 -1.19 11.46 12.20
C GLU A 3 -1.05 10.64 10.90
N TYR A 4 -0.52 11.26 9.84
CA TYR A 4 -0.32 10.61 8.53
C TYR A 4 0.93 9.73 8.48
N LEU A 5 1.63 9.57 9.60
CA LEU A 5 2.74 8.63 9.78
C LEU A 5 2.37 7.51 10.76
N GLN A 6 1.24 7.59 11.45
CA GLN A 6 0.85 6.57 12.42
C GLN A 6 0.19 5.36 11.74
N PRO A 7 0.34 4.15 12.31
CA PRO A 7 -0.36 2.97 11.82
C PRO A 7 -1.87 3.09 12.09
N THR A 8 -2.66 2.39 11.28
CA THR A 8 -4.10 2.21 11.52
C THR A 8 -4.46 0.73 11.39
N GLU A 9 -5.73 0.39 11.63
CA GLU A 9 -6.23 -0.98 11.42
C GLU A 9 -5.94 -1.51 10.00
N PHE A 10 -6.10 -0.65 8.99
CA PHE A 10 -5.93 -1.01 7.57
C PHE A 10 -4.51 -0.73 7.07
N LEU A 11 -3.90 0.37 7.53
CA LEU A 11 -2.51 0.73 7.22
C LEU A 11 -1.58 0.12 8.28
N ASN A 12 -1.64 -1.20 8.41
CA ASN A 12 -1.05 -1.96 9.51
C ASN A 12 0.45 -2.26 9.30
N PHE A 13 1.29 -1.25 9.10
CA PHE A 13 2.74 -1.43 8.91
C PHE A 13 3.54 -1.80 10.18
N ASN A 14 2.85 -2.01 11.30
CA ASN A 14 3.41 -2.71 12.46
C ASN A 14 3.53 -4.22 12.22
N ASP A 15 2.81 -4.75 11.23
CA ASP A 15 3.01 -6.10 10.72
C ASP A 15 4.43 -6.19 10.10
N PRO A 16 5.27 -7.14 10.54
CA PRO A 16 6.65 -7.27 10.05
C PRO A 16 6.72 -7.38 8.52
N THR A 17 5.77 -8.06 7.89
CA THR A 17 5.76 -8.29 6.44
C THR A 17 5.65 -6.98 5.65
N VAL A 18 4.85 -6.02 6.14
CA VAL A 18 4.67 -4.72 5.50
C VAL A 18 5.89 -3.83 5.74
N ARG A 19 6.49 -3.90 6.94
CA ARG A 19 7.70 -3.16 7.26
C ARG A 19 8.89 -3.63 6.41
N GLU A 20 9.10 -4.94 6.33
CA GLU A 20 10.15 -5.55 5.51
C GLU A 20 9.96 -5.21 4.02
N PHE A 21 8.72 -5.28 3.52
CA PHE A 21 8.40 -4.86 2.15
C PHE A 21 8.77 -3.39 1.91
N ALA A 22 8.41 -2.51 2.84
CA ALA A 22 8.71 -1.09 2.72
C ALA A 22 10.22 -0.81 2.77
N GLU A 23 10.95 -1.42 3.69
CA GLU A 23 12.40 -1.29 3.83
C GLU A 23 13.13 -1.79 2.59
N LEU A 24 12.75 -2.96 2.08
CA LEU A 24 13.34 -3.56 0.88
C LEU A 24 13.19 -2.63 -0.34
N HIS A 25 11.98 -2.12 -0.56
CA HIS A 25 11.68 -1.34 -1.78
C HIS A 25 12.01 0.15 -1.64
N ALA A 26 12.14 0.68 -0.43
CA ALA A 26 12.64 2.04 -0.19
C ALA A 26 14.18 2.08 -0.06
N ALA A 27 14.87 0.94 -0.06
CA ALA A 27 16.32 0.88 0.11
C ALA A 27 17.06 1.73 -0.93
N GLY A 28 18.06 2.49 -0.47
CA GLY A 28 18.88 3.35 -1.32
C GLY A 28 18.22 4.67 -1.78
N ALA A 29 16.93 4.87 -1.51
CA ALA A 29 16.25 6.14 -1.78
C ALA A 29 16.77 7.23 -0.83
N LYS A 30 17.12 8.39 -1.40
CA LYS A 30 17.65 9.56 -0.69
C LYS A 30 16.59 10.59 -0.37
N THR A 31 15.48 10.58 -1.11
CA THR A 31 14.37 11.53 -0.94
C THR A 31 13.05 10.80 -0.73
N ASP A 32 12.09 11.50 -0.13
CA ASP A 32 10.74 10.94 0.04
C ASP A 32 10.02 10.71 -1.30
N ILE A 33 10.36 11.48 -2.33
CA ILE A 33 9.87 11.26 -3.71
C ILE A 33 10.40 9.93 -4.24
N GLU A 34 11.70 9.66 -4.11
CA GLU A 34 12.29 8.40 -4.56
C GLU A 34 11.69 7.20 -3.82
N LYS A 35 11.50 7.31 -2.50
CA LYS A 35 10.81 6.28 -1.71
C LYS A 35 9.40 6.02 -2.27
N ALA A 36 8.61 7.08 -2.46
CA ALA A 36 7.24 6.95 -2.96
C ALA A 36 7.18 6.32 -4.36
N VAL A 37 8.09 6.71 -5.26
CA VAL A 37 8.19 6.15 -6.62
C VAL A 37 8.57 4.67 -6.58
N ASN A 38 9.59 4.29 -5.80
CA ASN A 38 10.03 2.90 -5.72
C ASN A 38 8.93 2.00 -5.12
N LEU A 39 8.29 2.46 -4.04
CA LEU A 39 7.16 1.75 -3.43
C LEU A 39 5.97 1.63 -4.37
N TYR A 40 5.68 2.69 -5.15
CA TYR A 40 4.64 2.65 -6.17
C TYR A 40 4.92 1.58 -7.22
N TYR A 41 6.14 1.49 -7.76
CA TYR A 41 6.50 0.47 -8.73
C TYR A 41 6.46 -0.94 -8.14
N ALA A 42 6.95 -1.12 -6.90
CA ALA A 42 6.87 -2.40 -6.21
C ALA A 42 5.42 -2.91 -6.07
N VAL A 43 4.47 -2.05 -5.70
CA VAL A 43 3.06 -2.42 -5.57
C VAL A 43 2.36 -2.55 -6.92
N ARG A 44 2.67 -1.69 -7.90
CA ARG A 44 2.08 -1.73 -9.24
C ARG A 44 2.44 -3.05 -9.94
N ASP A 45 3.72 -3.41 -9.89
CA ASP A 45 4.31 -4.49 -10.69
C ASP A 45 4.31 -5.82 -9.94
N GLY A 46 4.37 -5.81 -8.60
CA GLY A 46 4.38 -7.03 -7.78
C GLY A 46 3.03 -7.73 -7.66
N PHE A 47 1.92 -7.06 -7.98
CA PHE A 47 0.58 -7.62 -7.85
C PHE A 47 -0.21 -7.42 -9.14
N GLN A 48 -0.70 -8.50 -9.75
CA GLN A 48 -1.56 -8.38 -10.93
C GLN A 48 -2.84 -7.60 -10.59
N TYR A 49 -3.27 -6.71 -11.48
CA TYR A 49 -4.54 -6.00 -11.29
C TYR A 49 -5.72 -6.91 -11.64
N ASP A 50 -6.63 -7.09 -10.69
CA ASP A 50 -7.84 -7.91 -10.87
C ASP A 50 -9.04 -7.25 -10.15
N PRO A 51 -9.91 -6.50 -10.87
CA PRO A 51 -11.03 -5.78 -10.27
C PRO A 51 -12.18 -6.69 -9.84
N TYR A 52 -12.15 -7.99 -10.17
CA TYR A 52 -13.26 -8.93 -9.91
C TYR A 52 -13.11 -9.69 -8.59
N VAL A 53 -11.97 -9.58 -7.91
CA VAL A 53 -11.68 -10.28 -6.65
C VAL A 53 -11.76 -9.29 -5.49
N LEU A 54 -13.00 -9.02 -5.04
CA LEU A 54 -13.28 -8.07 -3.96
C LEU A 54 -13.45 -8.80 -2.62
N ASP A 55 -12.58 -8.48 -1.65
CA ASP A 55 -12.72 -8.90 -0.25
C ASP A 55 -12.84 -7.66 0.64
N LEU A 56 -14.08 -7.23 0.87
CA LEU A 56 -14.38 -6.01 1.62
C LEU A 56 -14.46 -6.22 3.13
N ARG A 57 -14.10 -7.41 3.63
CA ARG A 57 -14.01 -7.66 5.07
C ARG A 57 -12.84 -6.87 5.65
N ARG A 58 -12.92 -6.52 6.94
CA ARG A 58 -11.86 -5.74 7.61
C ARG A 58 -10.48 -6.38 7.48
N GLU A 59 -10.41 -7.70 7.56
CA GLU A 59 -9.21 -8.50 7.39
C GLU A 59 -8.71 -8.50 5.94
N GLY A 60 -9.65 -8.47 4.98
CA GLY A 60 -9.40 -8.33 3.55
C GLY A 60 -8.69 -7.03 3.20
N LEU A 61 -9.01 -5.97 3.93
CA LEU A 61 -8.54 -4.59 3.72
C LEU A 61 -7.30 -4.22 4.54
N ARG A 62 -6.57 -5.18 5.13
CA ARG A 62 -5.28 -4.89 5.78
C ARG A 62 -4.16 -4.85 4.75
N ALA A 63 -3.18 -3.95 4.90
CA ALA A 63 -2.02 -3.88 4.02
C ALA A 63 -1.28 -5.23 3.91
N SER A 64 -1.09 -5.93 5.04
CA SER A 64 -0.44 -7.24 5.02
C SER A 64 -1.22 -8.32 4.28
N ARG A 65 -2.52 -8.12 4.04
CA ARG A 65 -3.35 -9.09 3.32
C ARG A 65 -3.01 -9.18 1.84
N LEU A 66 -2.61 -8.08 1.21
CA LEU A 66 -2.20 -8.11 -0.21
C LEU A 66 -0.89 -8.88 -0.38
N LEU A 67 0.03 -8.82 0.59
CA LEU A 67 1.31 -9.54 0.56
C LEU A 67 1.14 -11.08 0.56
N THR A 68 -0.04 -11.60 0.93
CA THR A 68 -0.35 -13.04 0.85
C THR A 68 -0.98 -13.45 -0.49
N LYS A 69 -1.05 -12.54 -1.47
CA LYS A 69 -1.72 -12.72 -2.76
C LYS A 69 -0.76 -12.38 -3.90
N THR A 70 -1.06 -12.88 -5.10
CA THR A 70 -0.35 -12.50 -6.34
C THR A 70 -1.10 -11.44 -7.15
N ARG A 71 -2.32 -11.09 -6.74
CA ARG A 71 -3.21 -10.14 -7.42
C ARG A 71 -4.02 -9.34 -6.42
N GLY A 72 -4.46 -8.16 -6.84
CA GLY A 72 -5.36 -7.31 -6.05
C GLY A 72 -5.95 -6.18 -6.88
N TYR A 73 -7.01 -5.57 -6.36
CA TYR A 73 -7.68 -4.44 -6.99
C TYR A 73 -7.17 -3.10 -6.43
N CYS A 74 -7.75 -1.98 -6.91
CA CYS A 74 -7.23 -0.65 -6.64
C CYS A 74 -7.15 -0.29 -5.14
N VAL A 75 -8.11 -0.75 -4.33
CA VAL A 75 -8.14 -0.42 -2.89
C VAL A 75 -7.07 -1.18 -2.13
N GLU A 76 -6.92 -2.48 -2.34
CA GLU A 76 -5.87 -3.27 -1.69
C GLU A 76 -4.47 -2.74 -2.02
N LYS A 77 -4.24 -2.41 -3.31
CA LYS A 77 -2.98 -1.80 -3.76
C LYS A 77 -2.75 -0.44 -3.11
N ALA A 78 -3.78 0.41 -3.04
CA ALA A 78 -3.67 1.71 -2.38
C ALA A 78 -3.37 1.58 -0.87
N ILE A 79 -3.97 0.60 -0.20
CA ILE A 79 -3.75 0.32 1.21
C ILE A 79 -2.30 -0.12 1.46
N LEU A 80 -1.78 -1.07 0.68
CA LEU A 80 -0.38 -1.51 0.81
C LEU A 80 0.58 -0.34 0.52
N LEU A 81 0.37 0.41 -0.57
CA LEU A 81 1.21 1.55 -0.91
C LEU A 81 1.23 2.62 0.20
N ALA A 82 0.05 2.98 0.71
CA ALA A 82 -0.06 3.97 1.76
C ALA A 82 0.62 3.50 3.06
N ALA A 83 0.43 2.23 3.45
CA ALA A 83 1.06 1.65 4.63
C ALA A 83 2.59 1.63 4.51
N SER A 84 3.11 1.17 3.36
CA SER A 84 4.55 1.13 3.10
C SER A 84 5.18 2.53 3.06
N ALA A 85 4.47 3.52 2.51
CA ALA A 85 4.91 4.91 2.53
C ALA A 85 5.07 5.43 3.98
N ARG A 86 4.08 5.17 4.85
CA ARG A 86 4.17 5.56 6.28
C ARG A 86 5.32 4.86 6.98
N ALA A 87 5.52 3.56 6.72
CA ALA A 87 6.63 2.79 7.25
C ALA A 87 8.00 3.37 6.86
N ALA A 88 8.11 3.90 5.64
CA ALA A 88 9.31 4.56 5.12
C ALA A 88 9.45 6.04 5.55
N GLY A 89 8.56 6.54 6.41
CA GLY A 89 8.56 7.91 6.93
C GLY A 89 7.92 8.94 5.99
N VAL A 90 7.23 8.51 4.94
CA VAL A 90 6.52 9.39 3.99
C VAL A 90 5.05 9.54 4.41
N PRO A 91 4.59 10.75 4.79
CA PRO A 91 3.19 10.95 5.17
C PRO A 91 2.24 10.60 4.02
N SER A 92 1.22 9.77 4.29
CA SER A 92 0.29 9.31 3.26
C SER A 92 -1.15 9.24 3.78
N ARG A 93 -2.13 9.31 2.86
CA ARG A 93 -3.56 9.08 3.15
C ARG A 93 -4.25 8.42 1.95
N LEU A 94 -5.31 7.68 2.22
CA LEU A 94 -6.18 7.14 1.17
C LEU A 94 -7.11 8.24 0.65
N SER A 95 -7.37 8.22 -0.66
CA SER A 95 -8.36 9.08 -1.30
C SER A 95 -9.15 8.24 -2.30
N PHE A 96 -10.47 8.31 -2.22
CA PHE A 96 -11.37 7.49 -3.02
C PHE A 96 -12.21 8.36 -3.94
N TYR A 97 -12.41 7.90 -5.17
CA TYR A 97 -13.15 8.62 -6.19
C TYR A 97 -14.05 7.66 -6.94
N ILE A 98 -15.22 8.15 -7.35
CA ILE A 98 -16.10 7.44 -8.28
C ILE A 98 -15.60 7.70 -9.69
N VAL A 99 -15.11 6.66 -10.35
CA VAL A 99 -14.67 6.72 -11.75
C VAL A 99 -15.83 6.38 -12.68
N ARG A 100 -16.04 7.20 -13.72
CA ARG A 100 -16.90 6.88 -14.86
C ARG A 100 -16.01 6.27 -15.95
N ASN A 101 -16.43 5.15 -16.55
CA ASN A 101 -15.64 4.34 -17.51
C ASN A 101 -14.46 3.55 -16.88
N HIS A 102 -14.78 2.52 -16.08
CA HIS A 102 -13.80 1.75 -15.31
C HIS A 102 -13.43 0.38 -15.92
N ILE A 103 -13.89 0.11 -17.14
CA ILE A 103 -13.60 -1.06 -18.00
C ILE A 103 -13.61 -0.58 -19.45
#